data_AF-A0A8H8QYF0-F1
#
_entry.id   AF-A0A8H8QYF0-F1
#
_cell.length_a   1.000
_cell.length_b   1.000
_cell.length_c   1.000
_cell.angle_alpha   90.00
_cell.angle_beta   90.00
_cell.angle_gamma   90.00
#
_symmetry.space_group_name_H-M   'P 1'
#
loop_
_entity.id
_entity.type
_entity.pdbx_description
1 polymer ?
#
loop_
_entity_poly.entity_id
_entity_poly.type
_entity_poly.pdbx_seq_one_letter_code
_entity_poly.pdbx_strand_id
1 'polypeptide(L)'
;MAPLTPFWSQPSHPNVQKVQFSTEKDFTTKSFSTISLPPFGFFAKLAFPPCTLADEATYATVQIGREQHMNLNSDLVYINHSCVPSVIFDTTSLSILAGPSGLRAGQELTFFYPSTEWDMAQGFSCFCGAETCRGFIKGAKGMGKGALEGVWLNAHIRGLLEERDAVGNGAVGNGAVGNGAVGNGAVDVSSSAVDIPAPAPAPAPTNGNSNGNEHKTEIANGDSNAKNEVDSMQFALHSSLQQAELLVSAAKHALATYISHYSKPAPPFSLAPNGVGSREMSGEMGGDTCNEKGVDGKRRGVTSREMSGEMGGDTTAVSCE
;
A
#
# COMPACT_ATOMS: atom_id res chain seq x y z
N MET A 1 34.73 13.11 -1.09
CA MET A 1 34.06 12.77 -2.35
C MET A 1 34.04 14.01 -3.23
N ALA A 2 34.27 13.86 -4.53
CA ALA A 2 34.12 14.97 -5.46
C ALA A 2 32.63 15.35 -5.52
N PRO A 3 32.28 16.66 -5.48
CA PRO A 3 30.91 17.11 -5.64
C PRO A 3 30.32 16.59 -6.97
N LEU A 4 29.06 16.15 -6.96
CA LEU A 4 28.32 15.95 -8.21
C LEU A 4 28.39 17.26 -9.01
N THR A 5 28.82 17.16 -10.27
CA THR A 5 28.72 18.29 -11.21
C THR A 5 27.38 18.16 -11.92
N PRO A 6 26.38 19.01 -11.59
CA PRO A 6 25.06 18.90 -12.18
C PRO A 6 25.13 19.20 -13.67
N PHE A 7 24.51 18.35 -14.48
CA PHE A 7 24.36 18.58 -15.93
C PHE A 7 22.91 18.93 -16.31
N TRP A 8 22.01 18.98 -15.34
CA TRP A 8 20.60 19.38 -15.50
C TRP A 8 20.40 20.86 -15.18
N SER A 9 19.25 21.40 -15.59
CA SER A 9 18.84 22.77 -15.26
C SER A 9 18.54 22.91 -13.77
N GLN A 10 19.08 23.95 -13.13
CA GLN A 10 18.87 24.23 -11.71
C GLN A 10 18.17 25.59 -11.50
N PRO A 11 17.09 25.67 -10.69
CA PRO A 11 16.46 24.56 -10.01
C PRO A 11 15.64 23.68 -10.97
N SER A 12 15.70 22.35 -10.82
CA SER A 12 14.92 21.43 -11.65
C SER A 12 13.44 21.40 -11.26
N HIS A 13 13.14 21.69 -9.99
CA HIS A 13 11.81 21.62 -9.39
C HIS A 13 11.44 22.92 -8.63
N PRO A 14 11.45 24.11 -9.30
CA PRO A 14 11.34 25.41 -8.64
C PRO A 14 10.06 25.59 -7.81
N ASN A 15 8.97 24.91 -8.20
CA ASN A 15 7.67 25.08 -7.56
C ASN A 15 7.53 24.29 -6.27
N VAL A 16 8.34 23.25 -6.06
CA VAL A 16 8.16 22.30 -4.93
C VAL A 16 9.42 22.12 -4.07
N GLN A 17 10.61 22.40 -4.61
CA GLN A 17 11.89 22.18 -3.95
C GLN A 17 12.79 23.41 -4.03
N LYS A 18 13.42 23.74 -2.91
CA LYS A 18 14.52 24.70 -2.81
C LYS A 18 15.76 23.98 -2.30
N VAL A 19 16.85 24.00 -3.07
CA VAL A 19 18.15 23.49 -2.64
C VAL A 19 18.94 24.61 -1.98
N GLN A 20 19.43 24.35 -0.77
CA GLN A 20 20.41 25.19 -0.09
C GLN A 20 21.77 24.52 -0.21
N PHE A 21 22.58 25.05 -1.11
CA PHE A 21 23.98 24.66 -1.24
C PHE A 21 24.76 25.17 -0.04
N SER A 22 25.62 24.32 0.49
CA SER A 22 26.52 24.68 1.57
C SER A 22 27.42 25.84 1.18
N THR A 23 27.45 26.89 2.00
CA THR A 23 28.57 27.83 2.02
C THR A 23 29.64 27.26 2.94
N GLU A 24 30.90 27.66 2.76
CA GLU A 24 32.15 27.07 3.32
C GLU A 24 32.17 26.68 4.82
N LYS A 25 31.14 27.02 5.62
CA LYS A 25 31.00 26.71 7.05
C LYS A 25 30.10 25.53 7.38
N ASP A 26 29.13 25.21 6.54
CA ASP A 26 28.33 23.98 6.66
C ASP A 26 28.83 22.99 5.61
N PHE A 27 28.87 21.69 5.88
CA PHE A 27 29.43 20.71 4.94
C PHE A 27 28.37 19.90 4.17
N THR A 28 27.08 20.24 4.28
CA THR A 28 25.98 19.46 3.70
C THR A 28 24.98 20.31 2.95
N THR A 29 24.83 20.06 1.65
CA THR A 29 23.70 20.57 0.85
C THR A 29 22.39 20.01 1.41
N LYS A 30 21.37 20.86 1.53
CA LYS A 30 20.04 20.49 2.05
C LYS A 30 18.95 20.84 1.05
N SER A 31 17.88 20.05 1.06
CA SER A 31 16.68 20.31 0.26
C SER A 31 15.52 20.67 1.16
N PHE A 32 14.76 21.68 0.78
CA PHE A 32 13.58 22.15 1.52
C PHE A 32 12.35 22.15 0.64
N SER A 33 11.20 21.79 1.20
CA SER A 33 9.92 21.93 0.53
C SER A 33 9.53 23.39 0.40
N THR A 34 9.00 23.81 -0.74
CA THR A 34 8.37 25.14 -0.91
C THR A 34 6.85 25.09 -0.75
N ILE A 35 6.27 23.89 -0.67
CA ILE A 35 4.83 23.64 -0.58
C ILE A 35 4.46 22.91 0.70
N SER A 36 3.18 22.98 1.07
CA SER A 36 2.60 22.13 2.11
C SER A 36 1.72 21.06 1.47
N LEU A 37 1.79 19.83 1.97
CA LEU A 37 1.01 18.70 1.51
C LEU A 37 0.37 17.97 2.69
N PRO A 38 -0.86 17.46 2.54
CA PRO A 38 -1.43 16.53 3.52
C PRO A 38 -0.62 15.23 3.58
N PRO A 39 -0.83 14.38 4.60
CA PRO A 39 -0.29 13.03 4.63
C PRO A 39 -0.47 12.30 3.29
N PHE A 40 0.60 11.70 2.78
CA PHE A 40 0.63 10.98 1.50
C PHE A 40 0.29 11.81 0.25
N GLY A 41 0.26 13.15 0.37
CA GLY A 41 0.06 14.06 -0.75
C GLY A 41 1.18 13.94 -1.79
N PHE A 42 0.83 14.07 -3.07
CA PHE A 42 1.79 13.99 -4.18
C PHE A 42 2.77 15.18 -4.16
N PHE A 43 4.08 14.90 -4.22
CA PHE A 43 5.14 15.90 -4.21
C PHE A 43 5.76 16.10 -5.61
N ALA A 44 6.28 15.04 -6.22
CA ALA A 44 6.93 15.11 -7.53
C ALA A 44 6.89 13.75 -8.27
N LYS A 45 7.06 13.76 -9.60
CA LYS A 45 7.29 12.54 -10.38
C LYS A 45 8.79 12.31 -10.54
N LEU A 46 9.22 11.05 -10.47
CA LEU A 46 10.57 10.61 -10.86
C LEU A 46 10.71 10.46 -12.40
N ALA A 47 9.82 11.08 -13.17
CA ALA A 47 9.87 11.09 -14.63
C ALA A 47 10.31 12.44 -15.21
N PHE A 48 10.51 13.45 -14.34
CA PHE A 48 10.84 14.81 -14.75
C PHE A 48 11.85 15.46 -13.79
N PRO A 49 12.93 16.09 -14.29
CA PRO A 49 13.63 15.76 -15.53
C PRO A 49 13.73 14.24 -15.75
N PRO A 50 13.82 13.75 -17.01
CA PRO A 50 13.78 12.32 -17.27
C PRO A 50 14.89 11.62 -16.51
N CYS A 51 14.49 10.78 -15.57
CA CYS A 51 15.43 9.90 -14.90
C CYS A 51 15.86 8.80 -15.88
N THR A 52 17.11 8.37 -15.77
CA THR A 52 17.69 7.36 -16.65
C THR A 52 18.15 6.16 -15.83
N LEU A 53 18.18 4.98 -16.42
CA LEU A 53 18.79 3.82 -15.77
C LEU A 53 20.28 4.10 -15.52
N ALA A 54 20.79 3.56 -14.43
CA ALA A 54 22.19 3.57 -14.08
C ALA A 54 22.77 2.16 -14.25
N ASP A 55 23.95 2.06 -14.84
CA ASP A 55 24.64 0.78 -15.01
C ASP A 55 25.16 0.23 -13.68
N GLU A 56 25.50 1.12 -12.75
CA GLU A 56 26.08 0.77 -11.45
C GLU A 56 25.46 1.57 -10.30
N ALA A 57 25.43 0.97 -9.11
CA ALA A 57 25.01 1.63 -7.89
C ALA A 57 26.06 2.68 -7.46
N THR A 58 25.62 3.92 -7.20
CA THR A 58 26.48 4.98 -6.68
C THR A 58 25.75 5.71 -5.54
N TYR A 59 26.43 6.63 -4.85
CA TYR A 59 25.79 7.43 -3.81
C TYR A 59 24.68 8.37 -4.33
N ALA A 60 24.60 8.56 -5.66
CA ALA A 60 23.68 9.49 -6.32
C ALA A 60 22.58 8.78 -7.11
N THR A 61 22.56 7.44 -7.11
CA THR A 61 21.50 6.65 -7.74
C THR A 61 20.51 6.15 -6.71
N VAL A 62 19.30 5.84 -7.16
CA VAL A 62 18.25 5.23 -6.34
C VAL A 62 17.93 3.86 -6.90
N GLN A 63 17.91 2.85 -6.05
CA GLN A 63 17.49 1.51 -6.43
C GLN A 63 15.97 1.46 -6.64
N ILE A 64 15.55 1.10 -7.85
CA ILE A 64 14.15 1.06 -8.28
C ILE A 64 13.60 -0.36 -8.44
N GLY A 65 14.46 -1.37 -8.34
CA GLY A 65 14.13 -2.78 -8.46
C GLY A 65 15.22 -3.65 -7.85
N ARG A 66 15.13 -4.97 -8.00
CA ARG A 66 16.06 -5.91 -7.36
C ARG A 66 17.53 -5.67 -7.75
N GLU A 67 17.77 -5.36 -9.01
CA GLU A 67 19.12 -5.17 -9.59
C GLU A 67 19.19 -3.90 -10.46
N GLN A 68 18.22 -2.99 -10.30
CA GLN A 68 18.08 -1.82 -11.17
C GLN A 68 18.21 -0.54 -10.34
N HIS A 69 19.07 0.36 -10.83
CA HIS A 69 19.27 1.69 -10.28
C HIS A 69 18.90 2.76 -11.30
N MET A 70 18.58 3.94 -10.79
CA MET A 70 18.14 5.09 -11.57
C MET A 70 18.94 6.34 -11.17
N ASN A 71 19.42 7.08 -12.16
CA ASN A 71 19.90 8.44 -11.99
C ASN A 71 18.72 9.41 -11.98
N LEU A 72 18.63 10.24 -10.95
CA LEU A 72 17.53 11.19 -10.79
C LEU A 72 17.62 12.41 -11.73
N ASN A 73 18.83 12.70 -12.24
CA ASN A 73 19.10 13.78 -13.20
C ASN A 73 18.47 15.14 -12.83
N SER A 74 18.36 15.41 -11.53
CA SER A 74 17.59 16.52 -11.00
C SER A 74 18.01 16.85 -9.58
N ASP A 75 17.53 17.97 -9.07
CA ASP A 75 17.81 18.43 -7.71
C ASP A 75 17.26 17.49 -6.63
N LEU A 76 16.42 16.50 -7.00
CA LEU A 76 15.95 15.46 -6.09
C LEU A 76 17.10 14.64 -5.51
N VAL A 77 18.27 14.61 -6.15
CA VAL A 77 19.50 13.98 -5.64
C VAL A 77 20.01 14.58 -4.32
N TYR A 78 19.59 15.81 -4.00
CA TYR A 78 19.98 16.50 -2.76
C TYR A 78 19.01 16.27 -1.60
N ILE A 79 18.07 15.33 -1.73
CA ILE A 79 17.17 14.95 -0.63
C ILE A 79 17.93 13.97 0.28
N ASN A 80 18.20 14.41 1.50
CA ASN A 80 19.04 13.68 2.45
C ASN A 80 18.30 12.52 3.14
N HIS A 81 19.07 11.71 3.86
CA HIS A 81 18.52 10.65 4.70
C HIS A 81 17.90 11.19 6.00
N SER A 82 16.77 10.61 6.41
CA SER A 82 16.31 10.65 7.80
C SER A 82 15.69 9.31 8.21
N CYS A 83 15.88 8.95 9.48
CA CYS A 83 15.22 7.79 10.10
C CYS A 83 13.72 8.04 10.37
N VAL A 84 13.30 9.31 10.39
CA VAL A 84 11.90 9.75 10.41
C VAL A 84 11.71 10.69 9.22
N PRO A 85 11.51 10.14 8.01
CA PRO A 85 11.55 10.91 6.77
C PRO A 85 10.33 11.80 6.59
N SER A 86 10.51 12.90 5.84
CA SER A 86 9.42 13.81 5.47
C SER A 86 8.72 13.41 4.17
N VAL A 87 9.40 12.65 3.30
CA VAL A 87 8.87 12.18 2.02
C VAL A 87 9.15 10.69 1.81
N ILE A 88 8.34 10.08 0.96
CA ILE A 88 8.40 8.68 0.54
C ILE A 88 8.78 8.64 -0.93
N PHE A 89 9.82 7.86 -1.25
CA PHE A 89 10.20 7.56 -2.63
C PHE A 89 9.54 6.26 -3.06
N ASP A 90 8.44 6.37 -3.79
CA ASP A 90 7.74 5.23 -4.36
C ASP A 90 8.25 4.92 -5.77
N THR A 91 9.10 3.92 -5.87
CA THR A 91 9.70 3.48 -7.13
C THR A 91 8.75 2.63 -7.96
N THR A 92 7.66 2.14 -7.38
CA THR A 92 6.62 1.38 -8.12
C THR A 92 5.79 2.32 -8.97
N SER A 93 5.39 3.47 -8.41
CA SER A 93 4.64 4.51 -9.13
C SER A 93 5.53 5.61 -9.74
N LEU A 94 6.86 5.49 -9.58
CA LEU A 94 7.84 6.50 -9.98
C LEU A 94 7.46 7.91 -9.48
N SER A 95 7.09 8.00 -8.21
CA SER A 95 6.58 9.23 -7.59
C SER A 95 7.15 9.44 -6.19
N ILE A 96 7.20 10.71 -5.77
CA ILE A 96 7.54 11.13 -4.42
C ILE A 96 6.25 11.61 -3.74
N LEU A 97 5.98 11.09 -2.56
CA LEU A 97 4.81 11.43 -1.74
C LEU A 97 5.26 12.07 -0.42
N ALA A 98 4.41 12.88 0.20
CA ALA A 98 4.60 13.30 1.58
C ALA A 98 4.52 12.11 2.54
N GLY A 99 5.28 12.16 3.64
CA GLY A 99 5.22 11.14 4.67
C GLY A 99 3.88 11.12 5.43
N PRO A 100 3.72 10.19 6.39
CA PRO A 100 2.47 10.04 7.17
C PRO A 100 2.07 11.28 7.97
N SER A 101 3.03 12.16 8.28
CA SER A 101 2.77 13.44 8.98
C SER A 101 2.45 14.60 8.03
N GLY A 102 2.37 14.35 6.72
CA GLY A 102 2.33 15.40 5.70
C GLY A 102 3.66 16.12 5.55
N LEU A 103 3.63 17.24 4.83
CA LEU A 103 4.80 18.06 4.55
C LEU A 103 4.45 19.53 4.76
N ARG A 104 5.32 20.29 5.41
CA ARG A 104 5.16 21.74 5.57
C ARG A 104 6.09 22.49 4.62
N ALA A 105 5.65 23.65 4.16
CA ALA A 105 6.55 24.58 3.46
C ALA A 105 7.71 24.98 4.41
N GLY A 106 8.93 25.00 3.88
CA GLY A 106 10.17 25.22 4.62
C GLY A 106 10.70 24.00 5.38
N GLN A 107 10.00 22.86 5.38
CA GLN A 107 10.50 21.63 6.00
C GLN A 107 11.62 21.00 5.17
N GLU A 108 12.66 20.48 5.83
CA GLU A 108 13.72 19.72 5.18
C GLU A 108 13.14 18.45 4.53
N LEU A 109 13.44 18.25 3.25
CA LEU A 109 13.08 17.08 2.48
C LEU A 109 14.08 15.98 2.81
N THR A 110 13.57 14.90 3.41
CA THR A 110 14.35 13.71 3.74
C THR A 110 13.57 12.44 3.42
N PHE A 111 14.28 11.39 3.01
CA PHE A 111 13.71 10.06 2.83
C PHE A 111 14.53 8.99 3.54
N PHE A 112 13.93 7.83 3.79
CA PHE A 112 14.62 6.75 4.47
C PHE A 112 15.36 5.89 3.44
N TYR A 113 16.66 6.12 3.22
CA TYR A 113 17.42 5.41 2.16
C TYR A 113 17.21 3.88 2.12
N PRO A 114 17.18 3.13 3.24
CA PRO A 114 16.88 1.69 3.20
C PRO A 114 15.48 1.33 2.68
N SER A 115 14.58 2.29 2.46
CA SER A 115 13.29 2.04 1.77
C SER A 115 13.46 1.76 0.28
N THR A 116 14.55 2.24 -0.33
CA THR A 116 14.91 1.97 -1.73
C THR A 116 16.11 1.07 -1.83
N GLU A 117 17.13 1.27 -0.97
CA GLU A 117 18.44 0.62 -1.08
C GLU A 117 18.53 -0.67 -0.26
N TRP A 118 18.86 -1.78 -0.92
CA TRP A 118 19.14 -3.06 -0.30
C TRP A 118 20.54 -3.09 0.31
N ASP A 119 21.56 -2.80 -0.50
CA ASP A 119 22.96 -2.73 -0.12
C ASP A 119 23.53 -1.44 -0.71
N MET A 120 23.98 -0.54 0.14
CA MET A 120 24.44 0.77 -0.32
C MET A 120 25.91 0.71 -0.73
N ALA A 121 26.25 1.33 -1.86
CA ALA A 121 27.64 1.49 -2.31
C ALA A 121 28.52 2.14 -1.25
N GLN A 122 27.94 3.02 -0.43
CA GLN A 122 28.63 3.65 0.69
C GLN A 122 27.70 3.86 1.90
N GLY A 123 28.02 3.20 3.01
CA GLY A 123 27.36 3.45 4.29
C GLY A 123 27.87 4.72 5.01
N PHE A 124 27.08 5.22 5.95
CA PHE A 124 27.41 6.44 6.71
C PHE A 124 26.80 6.44 8.12
N SER A 125 27.40 7.20 9.03
CA SER A 125 26.82 7.50 10.34
C SER A 125 25.72 8.55 10.18
N CYS A 126 24.51 8.25 10.63
CA CYS A 126 23.34 9.11 10.49
C CYS A 126 23.38 10.27 11.50
N PHE A 127 23.09 11.47 11.00
CA PHE A 127 23.01 12.70 11.80
C PHE A 127 21.61 13.32 11.76
N CYS A 128 20.56 12.53 11.52
CA CYS A 128 19.19 13.04 11.38
C CYS A 128 18.59 13.62 12.68
N GLY A 129 19.17 13.28 13.84
CA GLY A 129 18.74 13.79 15.15
C GLY A 129 17.40 13.23 15.66
N ALA A 130 16.78 12.27 14.97
CA ALA A 130 15.53 11.66 15.41
C ALA A 130 15.74 10.77 16.65
N GLU A 131 14.77 10.72 17.56
CA GLU A 131 14.80 9.87 18.77
C GLU A 131 14.95 8.38 18.43
N THR A 132 14.35 7.95 17.32
CA THR A 132 14.42 6.58 16.81
C THR A 132 15.51 6.42 15.74
N CYS A 133 16.59 7.21 15.80
CA CYS A 133 17.70 7.10 14.84
C CYS A 133 18.33 5.70 14.84
N ARG A 134 18.62 5.16 13.65
CA ARG A 134 19.24 3.83 13.48
C ARG A 134 20.77 3.84 13.54
N GLY A 135 21.39 4.99 13.78
CA GLY A 135 22.84 5.12 13.86
C GLY A 135 23.50 4.96 12.49
N PHE A 136 24.03 3.78 12.16
CA PHE A 136 24.74 3.56 10.91
C PHE A 136 23.82 3.04 9.80
N ILE A 137 23.83 3.68 8.64
CA ILE A 137 22.98 3.34 7.49
C ILE A 137 23.83 2.72 6.38
N LYS A 138 23.43 1.54 5.88
CA LYS A 138 24.11 0.81 4.80
C LYS A 138 23.17 0.02 3.87
N GLY A 139 21.90 0.41 3.83
CA GLY A 139 20.84 -0.33 3.13
C GLY A 139 20.12 -1.36 4.02
N ALA A 140 19.00 -1.89 3.53
CA ALA A 140 18.08 -2.75 4.26
C ALA A 140 18.63 -4.17 4.55
N LYS A 141 19.58 -4.65 3.76
CA LYS A 141 20.15 -6.01 3.85
C LYS A 141 20.63 -6.39 5.24
N GLY A 142 21.24 -5.44 5.95
CA GLY A 142 21.78 -5.64 7.30
C GLY A 142 20.84 -5.24 8.44
N MET A 143 19.61 -4.80 8.15
CA MET A 143 18.67 -4.30 9.16
C MET A 143 17.70 -5.39 9.60
N GLY A 144 17.52 -5.53 10.92
CA GLY A 144 16.51 -6.42 11.51
C GLY A 144 15.10 -5.83 11.44
N LYS A 145 14.09 -6.67 11.67
CA LYS A 145 12.66 -6.31 11.58
C LYS A 145 12.31 -5.05 12.38
N GLY A 146 12.76 -4.95 13.64
CA GLY A 146 12.48 -3.79 14.49
C GLY A 146 13.08 -2.47 14.00
N ALA A 147 14.20 -2.51 13.25
CA ALA A 147 14.82 -1.29 12.72
C ALA A 147 14.07 -0.73 11.49
N LEU A 148 13.31 -1.59 10.80
CA LEU A 148 12.51 -1.29 9.61
C LEU A 148 11.03 -1.08 9.93
N GLU A 149 10.60 -1.41 11.14
CA GLU A 149 9.21 -1.29 11.58
C GLU A 149 8.73 0.18 11.54
N GLY A 150 7.47 0.36 11.12
CA GLY A 150 6.84 1.68 11.03
C GLY A 150 7.34 2.56 9.89
N VAL A 151 8.23 2.07 9.04
CA VAL A 151 8.71 2.79 7.86
C VAL A 151 8.13 2.18 6.58
N TRP A 152 7.84 3.04 5.61
CA TRP A 152 7.40 2.61 4.29
C TRP A 152 8.59 2.01 3.52
N LEU A 153 8.38 0.86 2.86
CA LEU A 153 9.41 0.16 2.08
C LEU A 153 8.88 -0.17 0.67
N ASN A 154 9.72 0.03 -0.34
CA ASN A 154 9.40 -0.38 -1.71
C ASN A 154 9.19 -1.89 -1.82
N ALA A 155 8.44 -2.30 -2.85
CA ALA A 155 8.10 -3.70 -3.09
C ALA A 155 9.35 -4.59 -3.24
N HIS A 156 10.38 -4.13 -3.96
CA HIS A 156 11.61 -4.91 -4.14
C HIS A 156 12.38 -5.12 -2.83
N ILE A 157 12.40 -4.12 -1.94
CA ILE A 157 13.02 -4.26 -0.62
C ILE A 157 12.26 -5.26 0.25
N ARG A 158 10.93 -5.22 0.24
CA ARG A 158 10.12 -6.19 0.98
C ARG A 158 10.37 -7.62 0.49
N GLY A 159 10.39 -7.84 -0.83
CA GLY A 159 10.72 -9.16 -1.39
C GLY A 159 12.13 -9.64 -1.01
N LEU A 160 13.14 -8.76 -1.06
CA LEU A 160 14.51 -9.10 -0.66
C LEU A 160 14.63 -9.45 0.84
N LEU A 161 13.88 -8.76 1.70
CA LEU A 161 13.81 -9.07 3.14
C LEU A 161 13.15 -10.42 3.38
N GLU A 162 12.02 -10.70 2.71
CA GLU A 162 11.30 -11.97 2.82
C GLU A 162 12.19 -13.15 2.43
N GLU A 163 12.92 -13.04 1.31
CA GLU A 163 13.87 -14.08 0.87
C GLU A 163 15.03 -14.28 1.86
N ARG A 164 15.65 -13.18 2.32
CA ARG A 164 16.72 -13.23 3.32
C ARG A 164 16.26 -13.94 4.60
N ASP A 165 15.08 -13.57 5.09
CA ASP A 165 14.55 -14.06 6.36
C ASP A 165 14.02 -15.51 6.24
N ALA A 166 13.53 -15.92 5.07
CA ALA A 166 13.17 -17.31 4.78
C ALA A 166 14.39 -18.24 4.81
N VAL A 167 15.53 -17.81 4.23
CA VAL A 167 16.79 -18.57 4.28
C VAL A 167 17.33 -18.67 5.72
N GLY A 168 17.21 -17.60 6.50
CA GLY A 168 17.61 -17.59 7.91
C GLY A 168 16.81 -18.55 8.79
N ASN A 169 15.50 -18.68 8.54
CA ASN A 169 14.63 -19.58 9.29
C ASN A 169 14.75 -21.06 8.85
N GLY A 170 15.16 -21.33 7.60
CA GLY A 170 15.41 -22.69 7.11
C GLY A 170 16.64 -23.36 7.71
N ALA A 171 17.61 -22.59 8.24
CA ALA A 171 18.84 -23.11 8.85
C ALA A 171 18.66 -23.59 10.31
N VAL A 172 17.54 -23.26 10.97
CA VAL A 172 17.24 -23.70 12.35
C VAL A 172 16.58 -25.10 12.39
N GLY A 173 16.33 -25.71 11.22
CA GLY A 173 15.66 -27.01 11.10
C GLY A 173 16.56 -28.25 10.97
N ASN A 174 17.89 -28.13 11.06
CA ASN A 174 18.79 -29.30 10.96
C ASN A 174 19.96 -29.19 11.94
N GLY A 175 19.76 -29.68 13.17
CA GLY A 175 20.82 -29.84 14.14
C GLY A 175 20.43 -30.82 15.26
N ALA A 176 21.13 -31.96 15.30
CA ALA A 176 21.21 -32.95 16.37
C ALA A 176 20.13 -34.06 16.45
N VAL A 177 20.47 -35.23 15.89
CA VAL A 177 20.15 -36.50 16.56
C VAL A 177 21.46 -37.25 16.78
N GLY A 178 21.91 -37.24 18.04
CA GLY A 178 22.99 -38.09 18.53
C GLY A 178 22.47 -39.51 18.79
N ASN A 179 23.34 -40.48 18.53
CA ASN A 179 23.13 -41.92 18.74
C ASN A 179 22.73 -42.29 20.17
N GLY A 180 21.74 -43.18 20.29
CA GLY A 180 21.44 -43.95 21.50
C GLY A 180 20.41 -45.05 21.24
N ALA A 181 20.87 -46.30 21.14
CA ALA A 181 20.08 -47.53 21.14
C ALA A 181 19.34 -47.71 22.50
N VAL A 182 18.30 -48.52 22.73
CA VAL A 182 17.87 -49.88 22.31
C VAL A 182 16.38 -50.05 22.73
N GLY A 183 15.58 -50.89 22.05
CA GLY A 183 14.59 -51.74 22.76
C GLY A 183 13.12 -51.76 22.30
N ASN A 184 12.83 -52.62 21.32
CA ASN A 184 11.64 -53.44 21.04
C ASN A 184 10.22 -53.05 21.48
N GLY A 185 9.30 -53.09 20.50
CA GLY A 185 7.86 -53.32 20.70
C GLY A 185 7.10 -53.28 19.38
N ALA A 186 6.86 -54.44 18.76
CA ALA A 186 6.07 -54.57 17.54
C ALA A 186 4.58 -54.31 17.80
N VAL A 187 3.91 -53.58 16.91
CA VAL A 187 2.55 -53.86 16.43
C VAL A 187 2.29 -53.09 15.13
N ASP A 188 2.03 -53.86 14.08
CA ASP A 188 1.46 -53.46 12.80
C ASP A 188 -0.04 -53.19 12.98
N VAL A 189 -0.51 -51.98 12.66
CA VAL A 189 -1.91 -51.73 12.27
C VAL A 189 -1.95 -50.62 11.22
N SER A 190 -2.20 -51.04 9.97
CA SER A 190 -2.73 -50.26 8.85
C SER A 190 -3.86 -49.30 9.26
N SER A 191 -3.80 -48.03 8.83
CA SER A 191 -5.00 -47.26 8.46
C SER A 191 -4.70 -45.90 7.82
N SER A 192 -5.13 -45.79 6.57
CA SER A 192 -5.86 -44.66 5.98
C SER A 192 -5.22 -43.27 5.97
N ALA A 193 -4.53 -42.99 4.86
CA ALA A 193 -4.35 -41.64 4.34
C ALA A 193 -5.71 -41.00 4.02
N VAL A 194 -5.92 -39.76 4.47
CA VAL A 194 -6.99 -38.90 3.97
C VAL A 194 -6.33 -37.68 3.34
N ASP A 195 -6.08 -37.79 2.04
CA ASP A 195 -5.71 -36.69 1.16
C ASP A 195 -6.91 -35.73 1.02
N ILE A 196 -6.72 -34.45 1.33
CA ILE A 196 -7.66 -33.39 0.98
C ILE A 196 -7.21 -32.81 -0.37
N PRO A 197 -8.06 -32.84 -1.41
CA PRO A 197 -7.67 -32.48 -2.78
C PRO A 197 -7.60 -30.97 -3.01
N ALA A 198 -6.63 -30.57 -3.83
CA ALA A 198 -6.49 -29.22 -4.38
C ALA A 198 -7.66 -28.85 -5.31
N PRO A 199 -8.03 -27.56 -5.42
CA PRO A 199 -9.14 -27.11 -6.25
C PRO A 199 -8.83 -27.20 -7.75
N ALA A 200 -9.83 -27.66 -8.51
CA ALA A 200 -9.77 -27.99 -9.93
C ALA A 200 -9.55 -26.77 -10.86
N PRO A 201 -8.80 -26.91 -11.96
CA PRO A 201 -8.76 -25.92 -13.04
C PRO A 201 -10.01 -25.96 -13.93
N ALA A 202 -10.37 -24.80 -14.49
CA ALA A 202 -11.58 -24.56 -15.30
C ALA A 202 -11.60 -25.37 -16.62
N PRO A 203 -12.80 -25.72 -17.15
CA PRO A 203 -12.92 -26.61 -18.29
C PRO A 203 -12.62 -25.95 -19.64
N ALA A 204 -11.88 -26.68 -20.48
CA ALA A 204 -11.65 -26.39 -21.89
C ALA A 204 -12.92 -26.66 -22.74
N PRO A 205 -13.10 -26.00 -23.89
CA PRO A 205 -14.31 -26.12 -24.70
C PRO A 205 -14.38 -27.46 -25.44
N THR A 206 -15.53 -28.13 -25.33
CA THR A 206 -15.85 -29.39 -26.00
C THR A 206 -16.35 -29.14 -27.43
N ASN A 207 -15.60 -29.63 -28.43
CA ASN A 207 -16.09 -29.72 -29.81
C ASN A 207 -17.03 -30.92 -29.96
N GLY A 208 -18.34 -30.66 -30.01
CA GLY A 208 -19.36 -31.64 -30.35
C GLY A 208 -19.55 -31.74 -31.85
N ASN A 209 -19.16 -32.87 -32.45
CA ASN A 209 -19.46 -33.22 -33.83
C ASN A 209 -20.80 -33.98 -33.86
N SER A 210 -21.74 -33.55 -34.70
CA SER A 210 -22.99 -34.27 -34.99
C SER A 210 -23.32 -34.12 -36.47
N ASN A 211 -23.50 -35.26 -37.13
CA ASN A 211 -23.63 -35.46 -38.57
C ASN A 211 -24.83 -34.75 -39.22
N GLY A 212 -24.62 -34.27 -40.45
CA GLY A 212 -25.66 -33.88 -41.40
C GLY A 212 -25.05 -33.67 -42.79
N ASN A 213 -25.22 -34.66 -43.66
CA ASN A 213 -24.68 -34.83 -45.01
C ASN A 213 -25.31 -33.87 -46.03
N GLU A 214 -24.56 -33.04 -46.76
CA GLU A 214 -24.88 -32.64 -48.15
C GLU A 214 -23.62 -32.32 -48.97
N HIS A 215 -23.75 -32.56 -50.26
CA HIS A 215 -22.74 -32.73 -51.30
C HIS A 215 -22.45 -31.41 -52.02
N LYS A 216 -21.20 -30.90 -52.01
CA LYS A 216 -20.61 -30.17 -53.15
C LYS A 216 -19.13 -29.83 -52.97
N THR A 217 -18.41 -30.05 -54.05
CA THR A 217 -17.04 -29.66 -54.40
C THR A 217 -16.70 -28.18 -54.13
N GLU A 218 -15.47 -27.89 -53.67
CA GLU A 218 -14.51 -26.89 -54.19
C GLU A 218 -13.58 -26.27 -53.11
N ILE A 219 -12.28 -26.40 -53.38
CA ILE A 219 -11.07 -25.58 -53.11
C ILE A 219 -11.15 -24.36 -52.15
N ALA A 220 -10.13 -24.27 -51.28
CA ALA A 220 -9.53 -23.09 -50.58
C ALA A 220 -9.98 -22.75 -49.14
N ASN A 221 -9.02 -22.74 -48.19
CA ASN A 221 -8.58 -21.54 -47.43
C ASN A 221 -7.85 -21.87 -46.11
N GLY A 222 -6.59 -21.44 -46.00
CA GLY A 222 -5.78 -21.46 -44.77
C GLY A 222 -5.70 -20.09 -44.09
N ASP A 223 -6.83 -19.40 -43.93
CA ASP A 223 -6.86 -17.97 -43.56
C ASP A 223 -7.86 -17.61 -42.44
N SER A 224 -8.53 -18.61 -41.84
CA SER A 224 -9.58 -18.40 -40.84
C SER A 224 -9.09 -18.38 -39.38
N ASN A 225 -7.93 -18.97 -39.08
CA ASN A 225 -7.43 -19.06 -37.71
C ASN A 225 -6.79 -17.74 -37.22
N ALA A 226 -6.05 -17.06 -38.10
CA ALA A 226 -5.40 -15.78 -37.77
C ALA A 226 -6.40 -14.63 -37.57
N LYS A 227 -7.53 -14.63 -38.29
CA LYS A 227 -8.57 -13.61 -38.15
C LYS A 227 -9.29 -13.71 -36.80
N ASN A 228 -9.61 -14.92 -36.36
CA ASN A 228 -10.26 -15.14 -35.05
C ASN A 228 -9.36 -14.73 -33.85
N GLU A 229 -8.05 -14.94 -33.93
CA GLU A 229 -7.13 -14.49 -32.87
C GLU A 229 -6.98 -12.97 -32.83
N VAL A 230 -6.93 -12.31 -33.99
CA VAL A 230 -6.88 -10.85 -34.09
C VAL A 230 -8.17 -10.21 -33.56
N ASP A 231 -9.34 -10.79 -33.88
CA ASP A 231 -10.64 -10.30 -33.41
C ASP A 231 -10.78 -10.46 -31.88
N SER A 232 -10.25 -11.55 -31.31
CA SER A 232 -10.21 -11.78 -29.86
C SER A 232 -9.30 -10.77 -29.13
N MET A 233 -8.11 -10.51 -29.68
CA MET A 233 -7.19 -9.51 -29.13
C MET A 233 -7.75 -8.09 -29.24
N GLN A 234 -8.38 -7.75 -30.36
CA GLN A 234 -9.03 -6.45 -30.54
C GLN A 234 -10.15 -6.24 -29.52
N PHE A 235 -10.96 -7.28 -29.26
CA PHE A 235 -12.01 -7.23 -28.25
C PHE A 235 -11.46 -7.04 -26.83
N ALA A 236 -10.38 -7.74 -26.47
CA ALA A 236 -9.74 -7.61 -25.16
C ALA A 236 -9.15 -6.20 -24.95
N LEU A 237 -8.51 -5.63 -25.98
CA LEU A 237 -7.97 -4.27 -25.93
C LEU A 237 -9.08 -3.21 -25.81
N HIS A 238 -10.17 -3.36 -26.58
CA HIS A 238 -11.30 -2.44 -26.49
C HIS A 238 -11.98 -2.49 -25.11
N SER A 239 -12.12 -3.69 -24.54
CA SER A 239 -12.66 -3.87 -23.19
C SER A 239 -11.77 -3.23 -22.13
N SER A 240 -10.45 -3.34 -22.27
CA SER A 240 -9.48 -2.72 -21.37
C SER A 240 -9.52 -1.19 -21.44
N LEU A 241 -9.66 -0.62 -22.64
CA LEU A 241 -9.84 0.82 -22.82
C LEU A 241 -11.14 1.32 -22.16
N GLN A 242 -12.24 0.60 -22.35
CA GLN A 242 -13.52 0.95 -21.73
C GLN A 242 -13.45 0.92 -20.19
N GLN A 243 -12.73 -0.05 -19.62
CA GLN A 243 -12.48 -0.08 -18.17
C GLN A 243 -11.65 1.12 -17.70
N ALA A 244 -10.62 1.50 -18.45
CA ALA A 244 -9.82 2.68 -18.12
C ALA A 244 -10.65 3.97 -18.15
N GLU A 245 -11.54 4.14 -19.14
CA GLU A 245 -12.46 5.28 -19.21
C GLU A 245 -13.42 5.34 -18.01
N LEU A 246 -13.95 4.18 -17.59
CA LEU A 246 -14.79 4.09 -16.40
C LEU A 246 -14.02 4.51 -15.15
N LEU A 247 -12.77 4.07 -14.98
CA LEU A 247 -11.93 4.48 -13.85
C LEU A 247 -11.67 6.00 -13.85
N VAL A 248 -11.39 6.59 -15.01
CA VAL A 248 -11.22 8.05 -15.15
C VAL A 248 -12.51 8.78 -14.79
N SER A 249 -13.67 8.25 -15.20
CA SER A 249 -14.98 8.83 -14.87
C SER A 249 -15.26 8.81 -13.35
N ALA A 250 -14.94 7.69 -12.70
CA ALA A 250 -15.09 7.53 -11.25
C ALA A 250 -14.15 8.47 -10.50
N ALA A 251 -12.89 8.60 -10.93
CA ALA A 251 -11.92 9.52 -10.35
C ALA A 251 -12.38 10.99 -10.46
N LYS A 252 -12.95 11.39 -11.62
CA LYS A 252 -13.54 12.72 -11.80
C LYS A 252 -14.71 12.96 -10.84
N HIS A 253 -15.57 11.96 -10.64
CA HIS A 253 -16.71 12.08 -9.74
C HIS A 253 -16.29 12.20 -8.27
N ALA A 254 -15.28 11.42 -7.86
CA ALA A 254 -14.67 11.52 -6.53
C ALA A 254 -14.05 12.91 -6.30
N LEU A 255 -13.33 13.44 -7.30
CA LEU A 255 -12.74 14.78 -7.23
C LEU A 255 -13.81 15.88 -7.11
N ALA A 256 -14.90 15.79 -7.88
CA ALA A 256 -16.02 16.74 -7.78
C ALA A 256 -16.68 16.71 -6.40
N THR A 257 -16.84 15.51 -5.83
CA THR A 257 -17.37 15.33 -4.47
C THR A 257 -16.44 15.95 -3.43
N TYR A 258 -15.13 15.75 -3.57
CA TYR A 258 -14.12 16.37 -2.72
C TYR A 258 -14.19 17.91 -2.81
N ILE A 259 -14.20 18.48 -4.00
CA ILE A 259 -14.31 19.93 -4.19
C ILE A 259 -15.60 20.47 -3.55
N SER A 260 -16.74 19.80 -3.74
CA SER A 260 -18.01 20.20 -3.11
C SER A 260 -17.95 20.21 -1.58
N HIS A 261 -17.29 19.23 -0.97
CA HIS A 261 -17.13 19.15 0.48
C HIS A 261 -16.17 20.19 1.05
N TYR A 262 -15.10 20.54 0.32
CA TYR A 262 -14.04 21.39 0.84
C TYR A 262 -14.04 22.83 0.29
N SER A 263 -14.92 23.17 -0.66
CA SER A 263 -15.01 24.51 -1.26
C SER A 263 -16.16 25.38 -0.69
N LYS A 264 -16.89 24.93 0.33
CA LYS A 264 -17.84 25.80 1.04
C LYS A 264 -17.09 26.80 1.94
N PRO A 265 -17.19 28.12 1.71
CA PRO A 265 -16.66 29.10 2.64
C PRO A 265 -17.46 29.09 3.94
N ALA A 266 -16.76 29.21 5.07
CA ALA A 266 -17.36 29.37 6.39
C ALA A 266 -18.29 30.61 6.41
N PRO A 267 -19.45 30.55 7.09
CA PRO A 267 -20.26 31.75 7.30
C PRO A 267 -19.48 32.76 8.16
N PRO A 268 -19.68 34.08 7.96
CA PRO A 268 -18.92 35.09 8.66
C PRO A 268 -19.22 35.05 10.16
N PHE A 269 -18.16 34.91 10.95
CA PHE A 269 -18.16 35.14 12.39
C PHE A 269 -18.68 36.56 12.68
N SER A 270 -19.80 36.66 13.40
CA SER A 270 -20.16 37.88 14.14
C SER A 270 -19.97 37.59 15.63
N LEU A 271 -19.23 38.49 16.27
CA LEU A 271 -18.91 38.47 17.69
C LEU A 271 -20.06 39.06 18.53
N ALA A 272 -20.22 38.48 19.73
CA ALA A 272 -20.68 39.05 21.02
C ALA A 272 -21.94 38.38 21.64
N PRO A 273 -22.19 38.51 22.97
CA PRO A 273 -21.74 37.56 23.98
C PRO A 273 -22.86 37.02 24.91
N ASN A 274 -22.53 35.96 25.67
CA ASN A 274 -23.13 35.49 26.95
C ASN A 274 -24.66 35.34 27.08
N GLY A 275 -25.11 34.13 27.45
CA GLY A 275 -26.38 33.95 28.13
C GLY A 275 -26.83 32.50 28.30
N VAL A 276 -26.53 31.91 29.46
CA VAL A 276 -27.20 30.69 29.96
C VAL A 276 -28.67 31.03 30.24
N GLY A 277 -29.60 30.25 29.69
CA GLY A 277 -31.04 30.41 29.94
C GLY A 277 -31.80 29.14 29.60
N SER A 278 -32.37 28.52 30.63
CA SER A 278 -33.13 27.28 30.59
C SER A 278 -34.51 27.44 29.94
N ARG A 279 -35.03 26.31 29.43
CA ARG A 279 -36.46 25.90 29.43
C ARG A 279 -37.47 26.92 28.89
N GLU A 280 -38.03 26.62 27.71
CA GLU A 280 -39.47 26.80 27.51
C GLU A 280 -40.08 25.53 26.91
N MET A 281 -40.97 24.94 27.71
CA MET A 281 -42.01 24.03 27.27
C MET A 281 -43.14 24.88 26.69
N SER A 282 -43.60 24.55 25.50
CA SER A 282 -44.99 24.80 25.08
C SER A 282 -45.59 23.46 24.69
N GLY A 283 -46.27 22.85 25.66
CA GLY A 283 -47.14 21.71 25.42
C GLY A 283 -48.42 22.17 24.73
N GLU A 284 -48.82 21.42 23.71
CA GLU A 284 -50.19 21.40 23.21
C GLU A 284 -50.82 20.08 23.71
N MET A 285 -51.89 20.22 24.47
CA MET A 285 -52.61 19.15 25.16
C MET A 285 -53.83 18.71 24.34
N GLY A 286 -54.07 17.40 24.28
CA GLY A 286 -55.39 16.89 24.65
C GLY A 286 -56.20 16.08 23.63
N GLY A 287 -56.66 14.92 24.09
CA GLY A 287 -57.85 14.18 23.64
C GLY A 287 -57.55 12.91 22.86
N ASP A 288 -58.02 11.71 23.18
CA ASP A 288 -58.88 11.21 24.25
C ASP A 288 -58.65 9.69 24.35
N THR A 289 -58.64 9.14 25.56
CA THR A 289 -58.76 7.70 25.80
C THR A 289 -60.22 7.33 25.97
N CYS A 290 -60.76 6.48 25.09
CA CYS A 290 -61.91 5.64 25.37
C CYS A 290 -61.57 4.17 25.10
N ASN A 291 -61.88 3.36 26.11
CA ASN A 291 -61.67 1.92 26.19
C ASN A 291 -62.93 1.21 25.66
N GLU A 292 -62.79 0.23 24.76
CA GLU A 292 -63.40 -1.12 24.83
C GLU A 292 -63.35 -1.87 23.47
N LYS A 293 -62.89 -3.14 23.55
CA LYS A 293 -63.19 -4.35 22.76
C LYS A 293 -62.99 -4.34 21.22
N GLY A 294 -62.01 -5.13 20.77
CA GLY A 294 -61.95 -5.64 19.38
C GLY A 294 -60.60 -6.22 18.94
N VAL A 295 -60.44 -7.54 19.12
CA VAL A 295 -59.83 -8.57 18.24
C VAL A 295 -58.74 -8.19 17.18
N ASP A 296 -57.68 -9.02 17.16
CA ASP A 296 -56.71 -9.32 16.07
C ASP A 296 -55.46 -8.45 15.79
N GLY A 297 -54.37 -8.83 16.47
CA GLY A 297 -53.09 -9.32 15.90
C GLY A 297 -52.40 -8.63 14.71
N LYS A 298 -51.24 -7.97 14.97
CA LYS A 298 -49.95 -8.30 14.31
C LYS A 298 -48.72 -7.62 14.96
N ARG A 299 -47.90 -8.48 15.55
CA ARG A 299 -46.44 -8.46 15.84
C ARG A 299 -45.64 -7.22 15.41
N ARG A 300 -45.09 -6.48 16.40
CA ARG A 300 -43.94 -5.58 16.23
C ARG A 300 -42.64 -6.36 16.49
N GLY A 301 -41.66 -6.19 15.60
CA GLY A 301 -40.42 -6.97 15.54
C GLY A 301 -39.42 -6.69 16.65
N VAL A 302 -38.57 -7.69 16.86
CA VAL A 302 -37.48 -7.78 17.84
C VAL A 302 -36.36 -6.78 17.51
N THR A 303 -35.88 -6.08 18.54
CA THR A 303 -34.76 -5.14 18.47
C THR A 303 -33.41 -5.86 18.53
N SER A 304 -32.37 -5.26 17.93
CA SER A 304 -31.01 -5.77 17.63
C SER A 304 -30.15 -6.35 18.77
N ARG A 305 -30.72 -6.68 19.93
CA ARG A 305 -30.01 -7.24 21.10
C ARG A 305 -30.00 -8.77 21.16
N GLU A 306 -30.67 -9.46 20.24
CA GLU A 306 -30.78 -10.93 20.20
C GLU A 306 -29.95 -11.60 19.09
N MET A 307 -29.04 -10.88 18.42
CA MET A 307 -28.22 -11.42 17.32
C MET A 307 -26.73 -11.62 17.67
N SER A 308 -26.33 -11.32 18.90
CA SER A 308 -24.93 -11.44 19.35
C SER A 308 -24.80 -12.63 20.29
N GLY A 309 -24.53 -13.81 19.74
CA GLY A 309 -24.22 -15.00 20.51
C GLY A 309 -22.91 -14.83 21.29
N GLU A 310 -23.00 -14.71 22.61
CA GLU A 310 -21.88 -14.89 23.53
C GLU A 310 -22.10 -16.15 24.37
N MET A 311 -21.29 -17.17 24.08
CA MET A 311 -21.18 -18.39 24.86
C MET A 311 -20.36 -18.11 26.13
N GLY A 312 -21.04 -17.79 27.22
CA GLY A 312 -20.45 -17.68 28.56
C GLY A 312 -20.67 -18.96 29.36
N GLY A 313 -19.65 -19.83 29.38
CA GLY A 313 -19.55 -20.92 30.35
C GLY A 313 -19.01 -20.44 31.71
N ASP A 314 -19.13 -21.34 32.69
CA ASP A 314 -18.66 -21.30 34.08
C ASP A 314 -19.53 -20.59 35.13
N THR A 315 -20.29 -21.42 35.86
CA THR A 315 -20.43 -21.26 37.32
C THR A 315 -20.31 -22.61 38.00
N THR A 316 -19.38 -22.66 38.95
CA THR A 316 -18.93 -23.78 39.77
C THR A 316 -19.96 -24.21 40.82
N ALA A 317 -19.91 -25.50 41.17
CA ALA A 317 -20.59 -26.08 42.32
C ALA A 317 -19.83 -25.75 43.62
N VAL A 318 -20.56 -25.31 44.65
CA VAL A 318 -20.09 -25.36 46.05
C VAL A 318 -21.26 -25.81 46.93
N SER A 319 -21.13 -27.03 47.46
CA SER A 319 -21.95 -27.55 48.56
C SER A 319 -21.19 -27.28 49.86
N CYS A 320 -21.84 -26.66 50.84
CA CYS A 320 -21.32 -26.51 52.20
C CYS A 320 -21.66 -27.74 53.05
N GLU A 321 -20.66 -28.30 53.71
CA GLU A 321 -20.74 -28.86 55.07
C GLU A 321 -20.01 -27.91 56.03
#